data_AF-A0AAQ0Q9Q1-F1
#
_entry.id   AF-A0AAQ0Q9Q1-F1
#
_cell.length_a   1.000
_cell.length_b   1.000
_cell.length_c   1.000
_cell.angle_alpha   90.00
_cell.angle_beta   90.00
_cell.angle_gamma   90.00
#
_symmetry.space_group_name_H-M   'P 1'
#
loop_
_entity.id
_entity.type
_entity.pdbx_description
1 polymer ?
#
loop_
_entity_poly.entity_id
_entity_poly.type
_entity_poly.pdbx_seq_one_letter_code
_entity_poly.pdbx_strand_id
1 'polypeptide(L)'
;MEQEVTLGIYVMSYQRADKIKTWHVLNDCTYVVRASEEQEYRRAGVDKLLIIPEGGTLKCGDEVCSFMTTFWWIIENTPEDVICILDDDISTFKYRLNDAVDIIKDLKNGKDIIEDEIVRIAQLVVDLGLGIGCDQADERLYNYTQEFQVKGMAGAMRIINKPCLKAKYNRQDPATSDIDMLYQELLANRIILQPRYFHASTPTVGTNKGGIGKDSVMIRNFVLAMKNKWGRYYDYNFKKGQAKININR
;
A
#
# COMPACT_ATOMS: atom_id res chain seq x y z
N MET A 1 -23.44 5.56 -20.62
CA MET A 1 -22.05 5.46 -21.11
C MET A 1 -21.32 4.61 -20.09
N GLU A 2 -20.97 3.38 -20.46
CA GLU A 2 -20.03 2.60 -19.65
C GLU A 2 -18.71 3.36 -19.67
N GLN A 3 -18.21 3.73 -18.49
CA GLN A 3 -16.92 4.39 -18.37
C GLN A 3 -15.87 3.28 -18.52
N GLU A 4 -15.07 3.34 -19.57
CA GLU A 4 -13.92 2.46 -19.72
C GLU A 4 -12.87 2.89 -18.69
N VAL A 5 -12.85 2.20 -17.55
CA VAL A 5 -11.93 2.49 -16.43
C VAL A 5 -10.70 1.60 -16.58
N THR A 6 -9.52 2.20 -16.52
CA THR A 6 -8.25 1.49 -16.65
C THR A 6 -7.65 1.14 -15.29
N LEU A 7 -7.00 -0.04 -15.19
CA LEU A 7 -6.32 -0.52 -13.98
C LEU A 7 -4.84 -0.83 -14.27
N GLY A 8 -3.94 -0.24 -13.49
CA GLY A 8 -2.50 -0.57 -13.50
C GLY A 8 -2.06 -1.24 -12.20
N ILE A 9 -1.19 -2.24 -12.25
CA ILE A 9 -0.60 -2.90 -11.07
C ILE A 9 0.89 -2.54 -10.97
N TYR A 10 1.28 -1.92 -9.87
CA TYR A 10 2.62 -1.39 -9.62
C TYR A 10 3.21 -1.95 -8.34
N VAL A 11 4.45 -2.42 -8.40
CA VAL A 11 5.20 -2.89 -7.23
C VAL A 11 6.31 -1.90 -6.93
N MET A 12 6.24 -1.22 -5.78
CA MET A 12 7.29 -0.30 -5.38
C MET A 12 8.45 -1.05 -4.73
N SER A 13 9.65 -0.87 -5.26
CA SER A 13 10.85 -1.53 -4.74
C SER A 13 12.05 -0.60 -4.66
N TYR A 14 12.89 -0.81 -3.65
CA TYR A 14 14.09 -0.03 -3.38
C TYR A 14 15.10 -0.86 -2.60
N GLN A 15 16.32 -0.99 -3.12
CA GLN A 15 17.45 -1.75 -2.57
C GLN A 15 17.15 -3.23 -2.31
N ARG A 16 16.38 -3.85 -3.21
CA ARG A 16 15.87 -5.21 -3.05
C ARG A 16 15.93 -6.07 -4.31
N ALA A 17 16.79 -5.71 -5.26
CA ALA A 17 17.01 -6.51 -6.47
C ALA A 17 17.45 -7.97 -6.14
N ASP A 18 18.06 -8.21 -4.97
CA ASP A 18 18.43 -9.55 -4.48
C ASP A 18 17.28 -10.32 -3.79
N LYS A 19 16.14 -9.68 -3.55
CA LYS A 19 15.03 -10.23 -2.73
C LYS A 19 13.66 -9.80 -3.24
N ILE A 20 13.44 -10.00 -4.53
CA ILE A 20 12.19 -9.75 -5.26
C ILE A 20 11.20 -10.87 -4.92
N LYS A 21 10.04 -10.53 -4.34
CA LYS A 21 9.03 -11.54 -3.99
C LYS A 21 7.73 -11.35 -4.74
N THR A 22 7.23 -10.13 -4.80
CA THR A 22 5.90 -9.84 -5.34
C THR A 22 5.79 -10.18 -6.84
N TRP A 23 6.89 -10.05 -7.59
CA TRP A 23 7.02 -10.51 -8.97
C TRP A 23 6.60 -11.96 -9.19
N HIS A 24 6.87 -12.83 -8.20
CA HIS A 24 6.62 -14.25 -8.32
C HIS A 24 5.18 -14.66 -7.96
N VAL A 25 4.35 -13.74 -7.44
CA VAL A 25 2.96 -14.03 -7.05
C VAL A 25 1.91 -13.41 -7.98
N LEU A 26 2.34 -12.68 -9.02
CA LEU A 26 1.49 -12.10 -10.06
C LEU A 26 1.90 -12.62 -11.45
N ASN A 27 1.00 -12.54 -12.42
CA ASN A 27 1.29 -12.78 -13.83
C ASN A 27 1.81 -11.52 -14.52
N ASP A 28 1.19 -10.36 -14.25
CA ASP A 28 1.60 -9.07 -14.81
C ASP A 28 1.59 -7.96 -13.75
N CYS A 29 2.75 -7.32 -13.56
CA CYS A 29 2.87 -6.11 -12.75
C CYS A 29 4.06 -5.27 -13.23
N THR A 30 4.07 -3.98 -12.93
CA THR A 30 5.19 -3.09 -13.27
C THR A 30 5.97 -2.74 -12.02
N TYR A 31 7.26 -3.05 -11.99
CA TYR A 31 8.13 -2.69 -10.88
C TYR A 31 8.58 -1.25 -10.98
N VAL A 32 8.39 -0.47 -9.92
CA VAL A 32 8.77 0.93 -9.84
C VAL A 32 10.06 1.05 -9.05
N VAL A 33 11.14 1.44 -9.72
CA VAL A 33 12.51 1.47 -9.18
C VAL A 33 13.22 2.77 -9.54
N ARG A 34 14.34 3.05 -8.86
CA ARG A 34 15.18 4.22 -9.16
C ARG A 34 16.03 3.97 -10.41
N ALA A 35 16.33 5.02 -11.16
CA ALA A 35 17.25 4.95 -12.30
C ALA A 35 18.60 4.31 -11.93
N SER A 36 19.13 4.61 -10.74
CA SER A 36 20.37 4.02 -10.23
C SER A 36 20.31 2.50 -10.02
N GLU A 37 19.12 1.90 -9.95
CA GLU A 37 18.92 0.48 -9.65
C GLU A 37 18.42 -0.33 -10.86
N GLU A 38 18.12 0.33 -11.99
CA GLU A 38 17.52 -0.31 -13.17
C GLU A 38 18.28 -1.57 -13.59
N GLN A 39 19.60 -1.48 -13.73
CA GLN A 39 20.44 -2.59 -14.17
C GLN A 39 20.45 -3.76 -13.19
N GLU A 40 20.27 -3.51 -11.89
CA GLU A 40 20.20 -4.58 -10.88
C GLU A 40 18.89 -5.35 -11.00
N TYR A 41 17.77 -4.65 -11.14
CA TYR A 41 16.46 -5.29 -11.31
C TYR A 41 16.32 -6.03 -12.64
N ARG A 42 16.86 -5.48 -13.74
CA ARG A 42 16.91 -6.19 -15.03
C ARG A 42 17.73 -7.48 -14.93
N ARG A 43 18.89 -7.44 -14.24
CA ARG A 43 19.71 -8.64 -14.00
C ARG A 43 19.02 -9.65 -13.08
N ALA A 44 18.16 -9.20 -12.19
CA ALA A 44 17.33 -10.04 -11.34
C ALA A 44 16.13 -10.68 -12.09
N GLY A 45 15.95 -10.37 -13.37
CA GLY A 45 14.90 -10.96 -14.22
C GLY A 45 13.58 -10.21 -14.22
N VAL A 46 13.55 -8.95 -13.78
CA VAL A 46 12.38 -8.07 -13.92
C VAL A 46 12.44 -7.34 -15.26
N ASP A 47 11.47 -7.60 -16.12
CA ASP A 47 11.39 -7.05 -17.47
C ASP A 47 10.56 -5.75 -17.53
N LYS A 48 9.42 -5.71 -16.83
CA LYS A 48 8.49 -4.58 -16.80
C LYS A 48 8.84 -3.61 -15.68
N LEU A 49 9.61 -2.59 -16.03
CA LEU A 49 10.08 -1.54 -15.12
C LEU A 49 9.49 -0.17 -15.46
N LEU A 50 9.06 0.55 -14.43
CA LEU A 50 8.81 1.99 -14.46
C LEU A 50 9.94 2.68 -13.69
N ILE A 51 10.79 3.40 -14.42
CA ILE A 51 11.99 4.00 -13.85
C ILE A 51 11.69 5.41 -13.35
N ILE A 52 11.92 5.65 -12.06
CA ILE A 52 11.94 7.00 -11.50
C ILE A 52 13.27 7.64 -11.93
N PRO A 53 13.24 8.74 -12.71
CA PRO A 53 14.44 9.37 -13.22
C PRO A 53 15.33 9.88 -12.08
N GLU A 54 16.62 10.05 -12.36
CA GLU A 54 17.54 10.71 -11.44
C GLU A 54 17.06 12.13 -11.13
N GLY A 55 16.99 12.48 -9.86
CA GLY A 55 16.38 13.74 -9.40
C GLY A 55 14.87 13.83 -9.62
N GLY A 56 14.17 12.70 -9.82
CA GLY A 56 12.72 12.67 -9.98
C GLY A 56 11.98 13.36 -8.83
N THR A 57 11.00 14.18 -9.19
CA THR A 57 10.19 14.97 -8.24
C THR A 57 8.70 14.68 -8.38
N LEU A 58 7.96 14.95 -7.31
CA LEU A 58 6.50 15.10 -7.33
C LEU A 58 6.10 16.41 -8.02
N LYS A 59 4.82 16.57 -8.37
CA LYS A 59 4.25 17.81 -8.93
C LYS A 59 4.45 19.01 -8.02
N CYS A 60 4.53 18.81 -6.70
CA CYS A 60 4.84 19.87 -5.73
C CYS A 60 6.34 20.25 -5.67
N GLY A 61 7.20 19.62 -6.48
CA GLY A 61 8.65 19.87 -6.53
C GLY A 61 9.46 19.04 -5.52
N ASP A 62 8.80 18.22 -4.70
CA ASP A 62 9.48 17.39 -3.71
C ASP A 62 10.21 16.22 -4.37
N GLU A 63 11.50 16.08 -4.07
CA GLU A 63 12.30 14.93 -4.51
C GLU A 63 11.73 13.62 -3.97
N VAL A 64 11.71 12.60 -4.82
CA VAL A 64 11.29 11.27 -4.43
C VAL A 64 12.43 10.58 -3.67
N CYS A 65 12.30 10.40 -2.36
CA CYS A 65 13.36 9.90 -1.48
C CYS A 65 12.89 8.94 -0.37
N SER A 66 11.63 8.51 -0.41
CA SER A 66 10.99 7.74 0.66
C SER A 66 9.83 6.90 0.12
N PHE A 67 9.32 5.98 0.94
CA PHE A 67 8.11 5.22 0.62
C PHE A 67 6.95 6.13 0.18
N MET A 68 6.60 7.14 0.98
CA MET A 68 5.47 8.02 0.66
C MET A 68 5.69 8.83 -0.62
N THR A 69 6.90 9.34 -0.84
CA THR A 69 7.16 10.07 -2.09
C THR A 69 7.14 9.16 -3.31
N THR A 70 7.65 7.93 -3.21
CA THR A 70 7.52 6.94 -4.29
C THR A 70 6.04 6.63 -4.55
N PHE A 71 5.25 6.40 -3.51
CA PHE A 71 3.82 6.11 -3.61
C PHE A 71 3.06 7.24 -4.35
N TRP A 72 3.27 8.49 -3.94
CA TRP A 72 2.66 9.65 -4.60
C TRP A 72 3.19 9.90 -6.01
N TRP A 73 4.47 9.59 -6.26
CA TRP A 73 5.03 9.70 -7.60
C TRP A 73 4.35 8.73 -8.57
N ILE A 74 4.07 7.50 -8.14
CA ILE A 74 3.31 6.53 -8.94
C ILE A 74 1.90 7.08 -9.24
N ILE A 75 1.20 7.63 -8.24
CA ILE A 75 -0.12 8.24 -8.44
C ILE A 75 -0.07 9.34 -9.51
N GLU A 76 0.96 10.18 -9.50
CA GLU A 76 1.07 11.35 -10.37
C GLU A 76 1.56 11.06 -11.79
N ASN A 77 2.28 9.95 -11.99
CA ASN A 77 3.03 9.65 -13.23
C ASN A 77 2.57 8.38 -13.95
N THR A 78 1.47 7.76 -13.52
CA THR A 78 0.86 6.61 -14.22
C THR A 78 -0.44 7.03 -14.91
N PRO A 79 -0.74 6.50 -16.11
CA PRO A 79 -1.88 6.96 -16.91
C PRO A 79 -3.23 6.41 -16.45
N GLU A 80 -3.27 5.29 -15.74
CA GLU A 80 -4.50 4.56 -15.44
C GLU A 80 -5.35 5.29 -14.40
N ASP A 81 -6.67 5.23 -14.53
CA ASP A 81 -7.61 5.87 -13.61
C ASP A 81 -7.52 5.25 -12.21
N VAL A 82 -7.33 3.92 -12.18
CA VAL A 82 -7.18 3.13 -10.96
C VAL A 82 -5.83 2.44 -10.97
N ILE A 83 -5.15 2.43 -9.83
CA ILE A 83 -3.87 1.73 -9.68
C ILE A 83 -3.84 0.89 -8.42
N CYS A 84 -3.28 -0.31 -8.49
CA CYS A 84 -2.93 -1.13 -7.34
C CYS A 84 -1.43 -0.98 -7.07
N ILE A 85 -1.06 -0.41 -5.92
CA ILE A 85 0.32 -0.27 -5.45
C ILE A 85 0.59 -1.33 -4.38
N LEU A 86 1.62 -2.12 -4.61
CA LEU A 86 2.04 -3.25 -3.80
C LEU A 86 3.46 -3.05 -3.26
N ASP A 87 3.71 -3.54 -2.05
CA ASP A 87 5.08 -3.71 -1.53
C ASP A 87 5.79 -4.87 -2.27
N ASP A 88 7.13 -4.84 -2.37
CA ASP A 88 7.93 -5.89 -3.04
C ASP A 88 8.18 -7.15 -2.18
N ASP A 89 7.66 -7.19 -0.96
CA ASP A 89 7.93 -8.29 -0.03
C ASP A 89 6.78 -9.24 0.23
N ILE A 90 5.78 -9.19 -0.65
CA ILE A 90 4.62 -10.07 -0.63
C ILE A 90 5.06 -11.45 -1.10
N SER A 91 5.01 -12.41 -0.18
CA SER A 91 5.40 -13.80 -0.45
C SER A 91 4.26 -14.68 -0.94
N THR A 92 3.02 -14.26 -0.66
CA THR A 92 1.78 -14.90 -1.11
C THR A 92 0.61 -13.97 -0.77
N PHE A 93 -0.56 -14.29 -1.29
CA PHE A 93 -1.83 -13.78 -0.77
C PHE A 93 -2.59 -14.90 -0.06
N LYS A 94 -3.37 -14.54 0.95
CA LYS A 94 -4.17 -15.49 1.71
C LYS A 94 -5.64 -15.12 1.67
N TYR A 95 -6.48 -16.13 1.50
CA TYR A 95 -7.85 -16.02 1.98
C TYR A 95 -7.88 -16.32 3.47
N ARG A 96 -8.39 -15.37 4.24
CA ARG A 96 -8.62 -15.50 5.67
C ARG A 96 -10.11 -15.66 5.85
N LEU A 97 -10.53 -16.89 6.05
CA LEU A 97 -11.91 -17.23 6.40
C LEU A 97 -11.87 -17.88 7.79
N ASN A 98 -12.59 -18.99 7.98
CA ASN A 98 -12.42 -19.84 9.16
C ASN A 98 -11.00 -20.40 9.25
N ASP A 99 -10.37 -20.64 8.09
CA ASP A 99 -8.98 -21.05 7.94
C ASP A 99 -8.21 -20.04 7.08
N ALA A 100 -6.88 -20.06 7.17
CA ALA A 100 -5.99 -19.32 6.27
C ALA A 100 -5.62 -20.23 5.10
N VAL A 101 -6.08 -19.89 3.90
CA VAL A 101 -5.73 -20.59 2.65
C VAL A 101 -4.69 -19.76 1.92
N ASP A 102 -3.52 -20.32 1.68
CA ASP A 102 -2.43 -19.70 0.90
C ASP A 102 -2.75 -19.86 -0.60
N ILE A 103 -3.05 -18.76 -1.29
CA ILE A 103 -3.60 -18.81 -2.64
C ILE A 103 -2.58 -19.39 -3.63
N ILE A 104 -1.28 -19.14 -3.43
CA ILE A 104 -0.23 -19.67 -4.30
C ILE A 104 0.03 -21.15 -4.03
N LYS A 105 -0.01 -21.60 -2.77
CA LYS A 105 0.36 -22.97 -2.40
C LYS A 105 -0.80 -23.95 -2.44
N ASP A 106 -1.98 -23.51 -2.04
CA ASP A 106 -3.12 -24.39 -1.75
C ASP A 106 -4.14 -24.41 -2.89
N LEU A 107 -4.13 -23.40 -3.77
CA LEU A 107 -5.09 -23.27 -4.88
C LEU A 107 -4.40 -23.44 -6.25
N LYS A 108 -5.13 -24.01 -7.20
CA LYS A 108 -4.69 -24.07 -8.61
C LYS A 108 -4.85 -22.68 -9.23
N ASN A 109 -3.92 -22.30 -10.09
CA ASN A 109 -3.91 -21.01 -10.78
C ASN A 109 -3.89 -19.81 -9.81
N GLY A 110 -3.12 -19.91 -8.72
CA GLY A 110 -3.11 -18.91 -7.65
C GLY A 110 -2.83 -17.47 -8.12
N LYS A 111 -1.98 -17.29 -9.14
CA LYS A 111 -1.70 -15.96 -9.72
C LYS A 111 -2.94 -15.33 -10.36
N ASP A 112 -3.66 -16.10 -11.17
CA ASP A 112 -4.91 -15.65 -11.82
C ASP A 112 -5.95 -15.26 -10.75
N ILE A 113 -6.09 -16.09 -9.70
CA ILE A 113 -6.99 -15.81 -8.58
C ILE A 113 -6.63 -14.49 -7.89
N ILE A 114 -5.33 -14.24 -7.65
CA ILE A 114 -4.86 -12.99 -7.01
C ILE A 114 -5.22 -11.77 -7.87
N GLU A 115 -4.97 -11.85 -9.17
CA GLU A 115 -5.26 -10.76 -10.10
C GLU A 115 -6.76 -10.51 -10.22
N ASP A 116 -7.57 -11.56 -10.31
CA ASP A 116 -9.04 -11.47 -10.32
C ASP A 116 -9.57 -10.81 -9.03
N GLU A 117 -9.00 -11.11 -7.87
CA GLU A 117 -9.38 -10.44 -6.62
C GLU A 117 -8.97 -8.96 -6.61
N ILE A 118 -7.78 -8.62 -7.11
CA ILE A 118 -7.36 -7.22 -7.25
C ILE A 118 -8.34 -6.47 -8.16
N VAL A 119 -8.71 -7.04 -9.30
CA VAL A 119 -9.70 -6.47 -10.22
C VAL A 119 -11.06 -6.31 -9.54
N ARG A 120 -11.54 -7.34 -8.82
CA ARG A 120 -12.82 -7.29 -8.10
C ARG A 120 -12.83 -6.18 -7.05
N ILE A 121 -11.76 -6.05 -6.27
CA ILE A 121 -11.66 -5.00 -5.24
C ILE A 121 -11.57 -3.62 -5.90
N ALA A 122 -10.82 -3.48 -7.01
CA ALA A 122 -10.75 -2.24 -7.77
C ALA A 122 -12.12 -1.82 -8.31
N GLN A 123 -12.89 -2.76 -8.87
CA GLN A 123 -14.26 -2.53 -9.32
C GLN A 123 -15.13 -2.02 -8.17
N LEU A 124 -15.07 -2.63 -6.98
CA LEU A 124 -15.82 -2.16 -5.80
C LEU A 124 -15.43 -0.74 -5.37
N VAL A 125 -14.14 -0.39 -5.44
CA VAL A 125 -13.67 0.98 -5.12
C VAL A 125 -14.25 1.98 -6.12
N VAL A 126 -14.31 1.64 -7.41
CA VAL A 126 -14.87 2.48 -8.48
C VAL A 126 -16.38 2.61 -8.34
N ASP A 127 -17.10 1.49 -8.22
CA ASP A 127 -18.57 1.45 -8.16
C ASP A 127 -19.11 2.24 -6.97
N LEU A 128 -18.39 2.23 -5.85
CA LEU A 128 -18.74 2.96 -4.64
C LEU A 128 -18.22 4.41 -4.64
N GLY A 129 -17.49 4.83 -5.67
CA GLY A 129 -16.91 6.17 -5.78
C GLY A 129 -15.88 6.49 -4.68
N LEU A 130 -15.19 5.47 -4.16
CA LEU A 130 -14.23 5.60 -3.06
C LEU A 130 -12.85 5.97 -3.61
N GLY A 131 -12.08 6.76 -2.85
CA GLY A 131 -10.73 7.14 -3.23
C GLY A 131 -9.69 6.03 -3.01
N ILE A 132 -9.90 5.16 -2.03
CA ILE A 132 -8.95 4.13 -1.65
C ILE A 132 -9.61 2.82 -1.18
N GLY A 133 -9.02 1.71 -1.61
CA GLY A 133 -9.14 0.41 -0.97
C GLY A 133 -7.78 -0.09 -0.50
N CYS A 134 -7.70 -0.80 0.61
CA CYS A 134 -6.42 -1.39 1.06
C CYS A 134 -6.65 -2.63 1.90
N ASP A 135 -5.72 -3.58 1.88
CA ASP A 135 -5.75 -4.67 2.86
C ASP A 135 -5.34 -4.17 4.26
N GLN A 136 -5.16 -5.08 5.22
CA GLN A 136 -4.78 -4.74 6.59
C GLN A 136 -3.37 -5.26 6.92
N ALA A 137 -2.65 -4.54 7.78
CA ALA A 137 -1.31 -4.96 8.22
C ALA A 137 -1.31 -6.19 9.15
N ASP A 138 -2.40 -6.46 9.87
CA ASP A 138 -2.50 -7.62 10.78
C ASP A 138 -2.90 -8.87 9.98
N GLU A 139 -2.10 -9.93 10.09
CA GLU A 139 -2.26 -11.21 9.37
C GLU A 139 -3.29 -12.17 9.99
N ARG A 140 -3.82 -11.86 11.19
CA ARG A 140 -4.78 -12.72 11.89
C ARG A 140 -5.97 -13.12 11.01
N LEU A 141 -6.45 -14.35 11.26
CA LEU A 141 -7.66 -14.90 10.64
C LEU A 141 -8.84 -13.94 10.70
N TYR A 142 -9.68 -14.01 9.68
CA TYR A 142 -10.84 -13.15 9.59
C TYR A 142 -11.95 -13.67 10.48
N ASN A 143 -12.14 -12.98 11.60
CA ASN A 143 -13.43 -13.02 12.27
C ASN A 143 -14.27 -11.87 11.72
N TYR A 144 -15.30 -12.22 10.95
CA TYR A 144 -16.39 -11.27 10.67
C TYR A 144 -16.88 -10.72 12.00
N THR A 145 -16.91 -9.40 12.11
CA THR A 145 -17.31 -8.72 13.35
C THR A 145 -18.48 -7.80 13.11
N GLN A 146 -18.42 -6.95 12.08
CA GLN A 146 -19.52 -6.09 11.62
C GLN A 146 -19.22 -5.54 10.21
N GLU A 147 -20.23 -5.00 9.55
CA GLU A 147 -20.20 -4.49 8.17
C GLU A 147 -19.30 -3.24 8.03
N PHE A 148 -19.40 -2.30 8.98
CA PHE A 148 -18.66 -1.04 8.96
C PHE A 148 -17.77 -0.93 10.19
N GLN A 149 -16.45 -0.82 9.99
CA GLN A 149 -15.50 -0.60 11.07
C GLN A 149 -14.57 0.56 10.76
N VAL A 150 -14.24 1.30 11.81
CA VAL A 150 -13.16 2.27 11.73
C VAL A 150 -11.83 1.55 11.93
N LYS A 151 -11.17 1.29 10.79
CA LYS A 151 -9.79 0.80 10.67
C LYS A 151 -9.10 1.74 9.68
N GLY A 152 -7.82 2.00 9.90
CA GLY A 152 -7.07 2.99 9.11
C GLY A 152 -5.59 2.67 9.04
N MET A 153 -5.25 1.38 9.11
CA MET A 153 -3.89 0.90 8.86
C MET A 153 -3.92 0.08 7.58
N ALA A 154 -3.24 0.57 6.54
CA ALA A 154 -3.05 -0.15 5.30
C ALA A 154 -2.09 -1.34 5.52
N GLY A 155 -2.40 -2.48 4.90
CA GLY A 155 -1.42 -3.55 4.70
C GLY A 155 -0.59 -3.29 3.45
N ALA A 156 0.01 -4.34 2.88
CA ALA A 156 0.95 -4.23 1.76
C ALA A 156 0.30 -3.90 0.41
N MET A 157 -1.02 -3.94 0.30
CA MET A 157 -1.77 -3.67 -0.93
C MET A 157 -2.66 -2.43 -0.77
N ARG A 158 -2.53 -1.49 -1.70
CA ARG A 158 -3.34 -0.27 -1.78
C ARG A 158 -3.87 -0.08 -3.20
N ILE A 159 -5.19 0.02 -3.35
CA ILE A 159 -5.87 0.36 -4.60
C ILE A 159 -6.31 1.81 -4.52
N ILE A 160 -5.90 2.60 -5.51
CA ILE A 160 -6.12 4.04 -5.58
C ILE A 160 -6.97 4.34 -6.80
N ASN A 161 -8.16 4.89 -6.56
CA ASN A 161 -9.02 5.45 -7.59
C ASN A 161 -8.72 6.95 -7.68
N LYS A 162 -7.86 7.33 -8.64
CA LYS A 162 -7.30 8.70 -8.71
C LYS A 162 -8.38 9.77 -8.84
N PRO A 163 -9.46 9.60 -9.64
CA PRO A 163 -10.59 10.54 -9.67
C PRO A 163 -11.26 10.80 -8.32
N CYS A 164 -11.30 9.80 -7.44
CA CYS A 164 -12.02 9.86 -6.15
C CYS A 164 -11.10 10.13 -4.94
N LEU A 165 -9.79 10.01 -5.10
CA LEU A 165 -8.81 10.28 -4.04
C LEU A 165 -8.87 11.76 -3.58
N LYS A 166 -8.99 11.99 -2.29
CA LYS A 166 -9.05 13.31 -1.64
C LYS A 166 -7.86 13.62 -0.74
N ALA A 167 -7.15 12.59 -0.28
CA ALA A 167 -5.91 12.72 0.44
C ALA A 167 -4.89 13.52 -0.39
N LYS A 168 -3.99 14.20 0.31
CA LYS A 168 -2.92 14.99 -0.29
C LYS A 168 -1.60 14.69 0.39
N TYR A 169 -0.56 14.71 -0.42
CA TYR A 169 0.82 14.72 0.06
C TYR A 169 1.23 16.14 0.48
N ASN A 170 1.97 16.25 1.59
CA ASN A 170 2.67 17.46 1.96
C ASN A 170 3.97 17.10 2.71
N ARG A 171 5.13 17.31 2.08
CA ARG A 171 6.43 17.00 2.72
C ARG A 171 6.68 17.81 3.98
N GLN A 172 6.14 19.02 4.06
CA GLN A 172 6.29 19.87 5.25
C GLN A 172 5.46 19.37 6.44
N ASP A 173 4.51 18.46 6.20
CA ASP A 173 3.75 17.82 7.24
C ASP A 173 4.52 16.59 7.79
N PRO A 174 5.06 16.67 9.02
CA PRO A 174 5.81 15.57 9.63
C PRO A 174 4.94 14.33 9.96
N ALA A 175 3.61 14.44 9.86
CA ALA A 175 2.69 13.32 10.02
C ALA A 175 2.52 12.50 8.71
N THR A 176 3.01 12.99 7.58
CA THR A 176 2.81 12.35 6.26
C THR A 176 3.23 10.88 6.26
N SER A 177 2.24 10.01 6.09
CA SER A 177 2.35 8.56 6.15
C SER A 177 1.15 7.91 5.46
N ASP A 178 1.18 6.59 5.33
CA ASP A 178 0.04 5.80 4.86
C ASP A 178 -1.15 5.88 5.83
N ILE A 179 -0.90 5.90 7.14
CA ILE A 179 -1.94 6.12 8.16
C ILE A 179 -2.57 7.50 8.00
N ASP A 180 -1.74 8.54 7.83
CA ASP A 180 -2.21 9.90 7.62
C ASP A 180 -3.09 10.02 6.36
N MET A 181 -2.67 9.40 5.26
CA MET A 181 -3.44 9.33 4.02
C MET A 181 -4.81 8.68 4.25
N LEU A 182 -4.88 7.56 4.97
CA LEU A 182 -6.15 6.90 5.29
C LEU A 182 -7.04 7.76 6.18
N TYR A 183 -6.47 8.52 7.11
CA TYR A 183 -7.24 9.44 7.95
C TYR A 183 -7.78 10.62 7.13
N GLN A 184 -7.01 11.14 6.18
CA GLN A 184 -7.50 12.17 5.25
C GLN A 184 -8.66 11.64 4.40
N GLU A 185 -8.58 10.40 3.89
CA GLU A 185 -9.66 9.75 3.15
C GLU A 185 -10.91 9.53 4.01
N LEU A 186 -10.76 9.01 5.22
CA LEU A 186 -11.88 8.88 6.16
C LEU A 186 -12.48 10.24 6.54
N LEU A 187 -11.67 11.31 6.60
CA LEU A 187 -12.14 12.66 6.88
C LEU A 187 -12.86 13.30 5.68
N ALA A 188 -12.50 12.98 4.45
CA ALA A 188 -13.10 13.57 3.25
C ALA A 188 -14.24 12.69 2.68
N ASN A 189 -13.92 11.43 2.38
CA ASN A 189 -14.81 10.46 1.74
C ASN A 189 -15.64 9.63 2.73
N ARG A 190 -15.38 9.72 4.05
CA ARG A 190 -16.07 8.99 5.15
C ARG A 190 -15.91 7.48 5.16
N ILE A 191 -15.64 6.87 4.02
CA ILE A 191 -15.54 5.43 3.83
C ILE A 191 -14.26 5.13 3.06
N ILE A 192 -13.59 4.05 3.47
CA ILE A 192 -12.56 3.37 2.69
C ILE A 192 -12.95 1.90 2.58
N LEU A 193 -12.51 1.21 1.53
CA LEU A 193 -12.74 -0.22 1.38
C LEU A 193 -11.58 -1.01 2.00
N GLN A 194 -11.88 -1.95 2.88
CA GLN A 194 -10.87 -2.89 3.40
C GLN A 194 -11.36 -4.34 3.27
N PRO A 195 -10.94 -5.08 2.21
CA PRO A 195 -11.31 -6.47 2.03
C PRO A 195 -10.60 -7.33 3.08
N ARG A 196 -11.32 -7.72 4.13
CA ARG A 196 -10.72 -8.45 5.26
C ARG A 196 -10.36 -9.90 4.92
N TYR A 197 -11.12 -10.51 4.01
CA TYR A 197 -10.96 -11.89 3.58
C TYR A 197 -9.72 -12.09 2.70
N PHE A 198 -9.26 -11.08 1.96
CA PHE A 198 -8.10 -11.16 1.07
C PHE A 198 -6.93 -10.38 1.66
N HIS A 199 -5.73 -10.96 1.69
CA HIS A 199 -4.60 -10.38 2.42
C HIS A 199 -3.25 -10.64 1.76
N ALA A 200 -2.45 -9.59 1.60
CA ALA A 200 -1.08 -9.69 1.15
C ALA A 200 -0.17 -10.10 2.33
N SER A 201 0.46 -11.27 2.24
CA SER A 201 1.30 -11.81 3.31
C SER A 201 2.76 -11.36 3.16
N THR A 202 3.17 -10.46 4.05
CA THR A 202 4.55 -9.98 4.17
C THR A 202 5.27 -10.61 5.38
N PRO A 203 6.61 -10.68 5.37
CA PRO A 203 7.39 -11.09 6.55
C PRO A 203 7.12 -10.18 7.76
N THR A 204 7.38 -10.68 8.96
CA THR A 204 7.29 -9.88 10.19
C THR A 204 8.08 -8.57 10.07
N VAL A 205 7.44 -7.46 10.44
CA VAL A 205 7.98 -6.09 10.38
C VAL A 205 9.38 -6.02 11.01
N GLY A 206 10.32 -5.38 10.31
CA GLY A 206 11.69 -5.13 10.80
C GLY A 206 12.73 -6.19 10.45
N THR A 207 12.37 -7.24 9.70
CA THR A 207 13.30 -8.30 9.27
C THR A 207 13.77 -8.17 7.81
N ASN A 208 13.27 -7.18 7.08
CA ASN A 208 13.53 -7.00 5.65
C ASN A 208 14.67 -6.01 5.38
N LYS A 209 15.49 -6.32 4.36
CA LYS A 209 16.47 -5.40 3.79
C LYS A 209 15.75 -4.27 3.05
N GLY A 210 16.37 -3.10 3.03
CA GLY A 210 15.84 -1.89 2.40
C GLY A 210 15.19 -0.93 3.39
N GLY A 211 15.16 0.35 3.03
CA GLY A 211 14.67 1.44 3.88
C GLY A 211 15.75 2.09 4.75
N ILE A 212 15.54 3.36 5.08
CA ILE A 212 16.40 4.09 6.01
C ILE A 212 16.03 3.64 7.44
N GLY A 213 17.01 3.16 8.21
CA GLY A 213 16.78 2.81 9.61
C GLY A 213 16.13 3.97 10.36
N LYS A 214 14.93 3.76 10.91
CA LYS A 214 14.26 4.78 11.71
C LYS A 214 14.92 4.82 13.09
N ASP A 215 15.69 5.86 13.35
CA ASP A 215 16.17 6.15 14.70
C ASP A 215 14.95 6.33 15.64
N SER A 216 15.10 5.91 16.88
CA SER A 216 14.15 6.07 17.97
C SER A 216 13.63 7.50 18.10
N VAL A 217 14.47 8.50 17.81
CA VAL A 217 14.10 9.93 17.79
C VAL A 217 13.14 10.23 16.63
N MET A 218 13.41 9.71 15.42
CA MET A 218 12.52 9.88 14.28
C MET A 218 11.14 9.27 14.54
N ILE A 219 11.08 8.08 15.15
CA ILE A 219 9.80 7.44 15.51
C ILE A 219 9.03 8.30 16.52
N ARG A 220 9.71 8.82 17.55
CA ARG A 220 9.07 9.70 18.54
C ARG A 220 8.54 10.98 17.92
N ASN A 221 9.32 11.63 17.05
CA ASN A 221 8.91 12.86 16.36
C ASN A 221 7.71 12.60 15.44
N PHE A 222 7.71 11.49 14.70
CA PHE A 222 6.57 11.07 13.89
C PHE A 222 5.31 10.83 14.74
N VAL A 223 5.44 10.11 15.87
CA VAL A 223 4.31 9.87 16.78
C VAL A 223 3.77 11.18 17.35
N LEU A 224 4.64 12.12 17.73
CA LEU A 224 4.23 13.45 18.19
C LEU A 224 3.52 14.24 17.09
N ALA A 225 4.02 14.23 15.86
CA ALA A 225 3.38 14.86 14.71
C ALA A 225 1.98 14.29 14.45
N MET A 226 1.83 12.97 14.41
CA MET A 226 0.55 12.28 14.25
C MET A 226 -0.41 12.61 15.40
N LYS A 227 0.06 12.66 16.66
CA LYS A 227 -0.76 13.08 17.80
C LYS A 227 -1.18 14.54 17.73
N ASN A 228 -0.32 15.43 17.25
CA ASN A 228 -0.66 16.85 17.08
C ASN A 228 -1.71 17.04 15.97
N LYS A 229 -1.59 16.31 14.87
CA LYS A 229 -2.52 16.41 13.73
C LYS A 229 -3.86 15.72 14.00
N TRP A 230 -3.84 14.50 14.52
CA TRP A 230 -5.03 13.64 14.65
C TRP A 230 -5.55 13.52 16.08
N GLY A 231 -4.83 14.05 17.07
CA GLY A 231 -5.27 14.13 18.45
C GLY A 231 -5.67 12.77 19.03
N ARG A 232 -6.87 12.75 19.62
CA ARG A 232 -7.45 11.56 20.28
C ARG A 232 -7.62 10.35 19.36
N TYR A 233 -7.61 10.53 18.05
CA TYR A 233 -7.86 9.46 17.08
C TYR A 233 -6.61 8.62 16.76
N TYR A 234 -5.43 9.05 17.19
CA TYR A 234 -4.16 8.35 16.96
C TYR A 234 -3.42 8.11 18.27
N ASP A 235 -2.87 6.91 18.41
CA ASP A 235 -1.94 6.55 19.46
C ASP A 235 -0.89 5.56 18.96
N TYR A 236 0.13 5.27 19.76
CA TYR A 236 1.23 4.40 19.36
C TYR A 236 1.74 3.56 20.52
N ASN A 237 1.85 2.26 20.28
CA ASN A 237 2.43 1.32 21.24
C ASN A 237 3.94 1.15 20.95
N PHE A 238 4.77 1.89 21.68
CA PHE A 238 6.23 1.81 21.55
C PHE A 238 6.83 0.44 21.86
N LYS A 239 6.18 -0.38 22.71
CA LYS A 239 6.66 -1.74 23.03
C LYS A 239 6.44 -2.70 21.87
N LYS A 240 5.32 -2.55 21.16
CA LYS A 240 4.95 -3.41 20.02
C LYS A 240 5.37 -2.83 18.66
N GLY A 241 5.80 -1.57 18.62
CA GLY A 241 6.12 -0.87 17.37
C GLY A 241 4.91 -0.68 16.46
N GLN A 242 3.72 -0.47 17.03
CA GLN A 242 2.45 -0.47 16.29
C GLN A 242 1.63 0.78 16.57
N ALA A 243 1.12 1.41 15.52
CA ALA A 243 0.13 2.47 15.65
C ALA A 243 -1.23 1.90 16.08
N LYS A 244 -1.98 2.70 16.82
CA LYS A 244 -3.31 2.39 17.33
C LYS A 244 -4.27 3.49 16.92
N ILE A 245 -5.40 3.06 16.38
CA ILE A 245 -6.46 3.94 15.91
C ILE A 245 -7.53 3.95 16.99
N ASN A 246 -7.75 5.12 17.59
CA ASN A 246 -8.61 5.32 18.75
C ASN A 246 -9.86 6.10 18.34
N ILE A 247 -10.73 5.46 17.56
CA ILE A 247 -12.04 6.03 17.23
C ILE A 247 -13.08 5.26 18.04
N ASN A 248 -13.69 5.96 19.01
CA ASN A 248 -14.75 5.37 19.84
C ASN A 248 -15.95 5.02 18.96
N ARG A 249 -16.50 3.84 19.24
CA ARG A 249 -17.71 3.31 18.62
C ARG A 249 -18.95 4.04 19.15
#